data_AF-A0A2G2PC39-F1
#
_entry.id   AF-A0A2G2PC39-F1
#
_cell.length_a   1.000
_cell.length_b   1.000
_cell.length_c   1.000
_cell.angle_alpha   90.00
_cell.angle_beta   90.00
_cell.angle_gamma   90.00
#
_symmetry.space_group_name_H-M   'P 1'
#
loop_
_entity.id
_entity.type
_entity.pdbx_description
1 polymer ?
#
loop_
_entity_poly.entity_id
_entity_poly.type
_entity_poly.pdbx_seq_one_letter_code
_entity_poly.pdbx_strand_id
1 'polypeptide(L)'
;MLNITDLENRHKKYKIKTYIPKLIAFLSIIILSILFITVFKPKEKKIIQPQVVQLQVIKKENIQNLKALIPKKNINTQQLVLYPSFKFLQDLKFDDLKKEKTKQTAKFQKDILQNKKIIDINKNMQIALEKKNEIKIKRQNTNKDIEHVLKRFENNNNPALSLFVAKKYYELGFYDKSYNYALITNNINSEIDDSWIIFTKSLVKLNQKNKALKILKAYIKQSHSSEAKILLNDILSGKFNES
;
A
#
# COMPACT_ATOMS: atom_id res chain seq x y z
N MET A 1 44.58 15.38 -42.52
CA MET A 1 43.42 14.67 -41.95
C MET A 1 43.81 14.14 -40.57
N LEU A 2 43.05 14.43 -39.51
CA LEU A 2 43.37 13.89 -38.18
C LEU A 2 43.12 12.39 -38.16
N ASN A 3 44.04 11.64 -37.55
CA ASN A 3 43.93 10.19 -37.43
C ASN A 3 42.93 9.83 -36.32
N ILE A 4 41.74 9.42 -36.73
CA ILE A 4 40.60 9.12 -35.85
C ILE A 4 40.94 7.98 -34.87
N THR A 5 41.76 7.01 -35.28
CA THR A 5 42.12 5.88 -34.43
C THR A 5 43.02 6.28 -33.26
N ASP A 6 43.88 7.29 -33.43
CA ASP A 6 44.73 7.79 -32.33
C ASP A 6 43.90 8.52 -31.26
N LEU A 7 42.91 9.32 -31.68
CA LEU A 7 41.99 9.97 -30.73
C LEU A 7 41.17 8.95 -29.94
N GLU A 8 40.66 7.91 -30.58
CA GLU A 8 39.87 6.87 -29.92
C GLU A 8 40.70 6.13 -28.85
N ASN A 9 41.94 5.78 -29.18
CA ASN A 9 42.85 5.09 -28.26
C ASN A 9 43.22 5.96 -27.05
N ARG A 10 43.48 7.26 -27.26
CA ARG A 10 43.74 8.20 -26.16
C ARG A 10 42.52 8.37 -25.26
N HIS A 11 41.33 8.44 -25.85
CA HIS A 11 40.09 8.57 -25.08
C HIS A 11 39.77 7.31 -24.27
N LYS A 12 40.01 6.11 -24.82
CA LYS A 12 39.91 4.84 -24.08
C LYS A 12 40.89 4.81 -22.90
N LYS A 13 42.16 5.18 -23.12
CA LYS A 13 43.17 5.27 -22.06
C LYS A 13 42.77 6.25 -20.95
N TYR A 14 42.22 7.41 -21.33
CA TYR A 14 41.72 8.39 -20.36
C TYR A 14 40.55 7.83 -19.53
N LYS A 15 39.56 7.21 -20.17
CA LYS A 15 38.44 6.58 -19.47
C LYS A 15 38.92 5.54 -18.48
N ILE A 16 39.80 4.62 -18.90
CA ILE A 16 40.36 3.58 -18.03
C ILE A 16 41.07 4.22 -16.82
N LYS A 17 41.92 5.24 -17.03
CA LYS A 17 42.62 5.94 -15.94
C LYS A 17 41.67 6.58 -14.93
N THR A 18 40.51 7.06 -15.39
CA THR A 18 39.47 7.67 -14.55
C THR A 18 38.65 6.62 -13.77
N TYR A 19 38.44 5.41 -14.32
CA TYR A 19 37.68 4.34 -13.66
C TYR A 19 38.52 3.49 -12.70
N ILE A 20 39.83 3.34 -12.93
CA ILE A 20 40.75 2.58 -12.06
C ILE A 20 40.60 2.93 -10.56
N PRO A 21 40.65 4.21 -10.12
CA PRO A 21 40.55 4.51 -8.69
C PRO A 21 39.17 4.15 -8.10
N LYS A 22 38.09 4.27 -8.88
CA LYS A 22 36.74 3.88 -8.44
C LYS A 22 36.61 2.36 -8.28
N LEU A 23 37.23 1.60 -9.19
CA LEU A 23 37.24 0.14 -9.14
C LEU A 23 38.05 -0.37 -7.93
N ILE A 24 39.19 0.26 -7.64
CA ILE A 24 39.99 -0.05 -6.44
C ILE A 24 39.19 0.23 -5.16
N ALA A 25 38.49 1.36 -5.09
CA ALA A 25 37.62 1.68 -3.95
C ALA A 25 36.45 0.70 -3.79
N PHE A 26 35.88 0.20 -4.90
CA PHE A 26 34.83 -0.81 -4.85
C PHE A 26 35.36 -2.16 -4.35
N LEU A 27 36.54 -2.59 -4.83
CA LEU A 27 37.20 -3.81 -4.37
C LEU A 27 37.56 -3.76 -2.88
N SER A 28 38.00 -2.61 -2.37
CA SER A 28 38.32 -2.47 -0.94
C SER A 28 37.07 -2.62 -0.05
N ILE A 29 35.91 -2.12 -0.49
CA ILE A 29 34.63 -2.30 0.22
C ILE A 29 34.22 -3.78 0.26
N ILE A 30 34.38 -4.51 -0.85
CA ILE A 30 34.07 -5.95 -0.90
C ILE A 30 34.95 -6.72 0.09
N ILE A 31 36.26 -6.43 0.13
CA ILE A 31 37.19 -7.07 1.07
C ILE A 31 36.78 -6.78 2.51
N LEU A 32 36.41 -5.53 2.82
CA LEU A 32 35.94 -5.14 4.16
C LEU A 32 34.64 -5.88 4.56
N SER A 33 33.72 -6.08 3.61
CA SER A 33 32.48 -6.81 3.82
C SER A 33 32.71 -8.30 4.13
N ILE A 34 33.63 -8.94 3.41
CA ILE A 34 34.02 -10.34 3.68
C ILE A 34 34.64 -10.44 5.08
N LEU A 35 35.53 -9.51 5.44
CA LEU A 35 36.17 -9.47 6.74
C LEU A 35 35.14 -9.27 7.87
N PHE A 36 34.16 -8.40 7.66
CA PHE A 36 33.05 -8.18 8.59
C PHE A 36 32.23 -9.46 8.83
N ILE A 37 31.91 -10.22 7.78
CA ILE A 37 31.18 -11.51 7.91
C ILE A 37 32.00 -12.53 8.71
N THR A 38 33.33 -12.57 8.54
CA THR A 38 34.17 -13.51 9.30
C THR A 38 34.24 -13.19 10.79
N VAL A 39 34.27 -11.90 11.15
CA VAL A 39 34.34 -11.44 12.56
C VAL A 39 33.00 -11.60 13.27
N PHE A 40 31.89 -11.33 12.57
CA PHE A 40 30.54 -11.34 13.15
C PHE A 40 29.80 -12.67 13.01
N LYS A 41 30.50 -13.79 12.72
CA LYS A 41 29.85 -15.11 12.75
C LYS A 41 29.22 -15.33 14.13
N PRO A 42 27.88 -15.40 14.24
CA PRO A 42 27.23 -15.63 15.51
C PRO A 42 27.63 -17.01 16.02
N LYS A 43 28.12 -17.09 17.26
CA LYS A 43 28.35 -18.36 17.93
C LYS A 43 27.04 -19.13 17.95
N GLU A 44 27.01 -20.26 17.28
CA GLU A 44 25.88 -21.20 17.35
C GLU A 44 25.68 -21.59 18.81
N LYS A 45 24.52 -21.26 19.37
CA LYS A 45 24.09 -21.81 20.65
C LYS A 45 23.82 -23.29 20.43
N LYS A 46 24.56 -24.16 21.12
CA LYS A 46 24.24 -25.58 21.22
C LYS A 46 22.83 -25.71 21.79
N ILE A 47 21.90 -26.17 20.95
CA ILE A 47 20.53 -26.53 21.35
C ILE A 47 20.64 -27.86 22.09
N ILE A 48 20.31 -27.85 23.37
CA ILE A 48 20.07 -29.05 24.18
C ILE A 48 18.75 -29.66 23.70
N GLN A 49 18.80 -30.91 23.25
CA GLN A 49 17.63 -31.70 22.87
C GLN A 49 16.91 -32.24 24.12
N PRO A 50 15.58 -32.15 24.22
CA PRO A 50 14.80 -33.11 24.99
C PRO A 50 14.41 -34.32 24.10
N GLN A 51 14.44 -35.50 24.72
CA GLN A 51 14.23 -36.82 24.13
C GLN A 51 12.82 -37.02 23.54
N VAL A 52 12.83 -37.46 22.27
CA VAL A 52 12.07 -38.56 21.63
C VAL A 52 10.61 -38.84 22.04
N VAL A 53 9.69 -38.59 21.10
CA VAL A 53 8.62 -39.56 20.77
C VAL A 53 8.65 -39.77 19.26
N GLN A 54 8.83 -41.01 18.83
CA GLN A 54 8.85 -41.44 17.43
C GLN A 54 7.42 -41.67 16.93
N LEU A 55 7.12 -41.18 15.72
CA LEU A 55 6.17 -41.82 14.82
C LEU A 55 6.75 -41.77 13.41
N GLN A 56 6.99 -42.96 12.88
CA GLN A 56 7.61 -43.24 11.61
C GLN A 56 6.60 -43.18 10.46
N VAL A 57 7.02 -42.50 9.40
CA VAL A 57 6.94 -42.92 7.98
C VAL A 57 5.55 -43.14 7.37
N ILE A 58 5.16 -42.22 6.47
CA ILE A 58 4.61 -42.59 5.14
C ILE A 58 5.27 -41.75 4.03
N LYS A 59 5.99 -42.50 3.21
CA LYS A 59 6.45 -42.36 1.82
C LYS A 59 5.91 -41.18 0.97
N LYS A 60 6.84 -40.49 0.30
CA LYS A 60 6.60 -39.72 -0.94
C LYS A 60 6.45 -40.70 -2.11
N GLU A 61 5.34 -40.63 -2.83
CA GLU A 61 5.23 -41.12 -4.20
C GLU A 61 4.49 -40.11 -5.09
N ASN A 62 5.18 -39.78 -6.19
CA ASN A 62 4.68 -39.47 -7.53
C ASN A 62 3.83 -38.21 -7.80
N ILE A 63 4.53 -37.12 -8.14
CA ILE A 63 4.00 -36.03 -8.97
C ILE A 63 4.14 -36.45 -10.42
N GLN A 64 3.10 -37.04 -11.00
CA GLN A 64 2.84 -37.09 -12.44
C GLN A 64 1.49 -37.76 -12.66
N ASN A 65 0.43 -36.95 -12.72
CA ASN A 65 -0.81 -37.13 -13.49
C ASN A 65 -1.89 -36.23 -12.90
N LEU A 66 -2.12 -35.07 -13.52
CA LEU A 66 -3.40 -34.33 -13.52
C LEU A 66 -3.33 -33.26 -14.63
N LYS A 67 -3.04 -33.70 -15.86
CA LYS A 67 -3.49 -33.05 -17.09
C LYS A 67 -4.70 -33.84 -17.56
N ALA A 68 -5.89 -33.36 -17.20
CA ALA A 68 -7.19 -33.56 -17.86
C ALA A 68 -8.28 -33.48 -16.79
N LEU A 69 -8.95 -32.32 -16.71
CA LEU A 69 -10.42 -32.23 -16.79
C LEU A 69 -10.75 -30.74 -16.76
N ILE A 70 -10.90 -30.16 -17.96
CA ILE A 70 -11.57 -28.87 -18.14
C ILE A 70 -13.05 -29.20 -18.31
N PRO A 71 -13.94 -28.88 -17.35
CA PRO A 71 -15.33 -28.66 -17.70
C PRO A 71 -15.45 -27.26 -18.31
N LYS A 72 -15.61 -27.21 -19.65
CA LYS A 72 -16.16 -26.03 -20.34
C LYS A 72 -17.57 -25.81 -19.78
N LYS A 73 -17.70 -24.91 -18.79
CA LYS A 73 -19.00 -24.36 -18.41
C LYS A 73 -19.17 -23.02 -19.12
N ASN A 74 -19.98 -23.05 -20.16
CA ASN A 74 -20.47 -21.90 -20.88
C ASN A 74 -21.30 -21.05 -19.90
N ILE A 75 -20.81 -19.87 -19.53
CA ILE A 75 -21.56 -18.88 -18.75
C ILE A 75 -21.51 -17.59 -19.53
N ASN A 76 -22.57 -17.39 -20.32
CA ASN A 76 -22.92 -16.11 -20.88
C ASN A 76 -23.51 -15.26 -19.74
N THR A 77 -22.66 -14.59 -18.98
CA THR A 77 -23.08 -13.47 -18.15
C THR A 77 -22.49 -12.22 -18.76
N GLN A 78 -23.34 -11.43 -19.39
CA GLN A 78 -23.03 -10.08 -19.82
C GLN A 78 -22.53 -9.31 -18.59
N GLN A 79 -21.21 -9.18 -18.50
CA GLN A 79 -20.55 -8.46 -17.43
C GLN A 79 -20.82 -6.98 -17.71
N LEU A 80 -21.82 -6.42 -17.00
CA LEU A 80 -22.17 -5.01 -17.13
C LEU A 80 -21.02 -4.19 -16.54
N VAL A 81 -20.06 -3.80 -17.39
CA VAL A 81 -18.98 -2.90 -17.03
C VAL A 81 -19.61 -1.51 -16.89
N LEU A 82 -19.74 -1.04 -15.65
CA LEU A 82 -20.16 0.33 -15.37
C LEU A 82 -18.99 1.26 -15.70
N TYR A 83 -19.03 1.86 -16.87
CA TYR A 83 -18.20 3.02 -17.18
C TYR A 83 -18.80 4.25 -16.48
N PRO A 84 -17.99 5.10 -15.83
CA PRO A 84 -18.49 6.37 -15.34
C PRO A 84 -19.00 7.18 -16.53
N SER A 85 -20.28 7.56 -16.52
CA SER A 85 -20.81 8.48 -17.52
C SER A 85 -20.22 9.87 -17.23
N PHE A 86 -19.36 10.35 -18.13
CA PHE A 86 -18.78 11.71 -18.06
C PHE A 86 -19.84 12.83 -18.16
N LYS A 87 -21.12 12.47 -18.37
CA LYS A 87 -22.25 13.39 -18.44
C LYS A 87 -22.46 14.16 -17.13
N PHE A 88 -22.21 13.52 -15.99
CA PHE A 88 -22.27 14.18 -14.68
C PHE A 88 -21.26 15.33 -14.53
N LEU A 89 -20.07 15.22 -15.14
CA LEU A 89 -19.06 16.28 -15.11
C LEU A 89 -19.39 17.45 -16.03
N GLN A 90 -20.21 17.23 -17.06
CA GLN A 90 -20.69 18.30 -17.96
C GLN A 90 -21.79 19.13 -17.30
N ASP A 91 -22.60 18.51 -16.44
CA ASP A 91 -23.66 19.21 -15.69
C ASP A 91 -23.10 19.94 -14.45
N LEU A 92 -21.92 19.54 -13.96
CA LEU A 92 -21.12 20.31 -13.01
C LEU A 92 -20.43 21.48 -13.73
N LYS A 93 -21.23 22.46 -14.15
CA LYS A 93 -20.68 23.79 -14.45
C LYS A 93 -20.07 24.33 -13.15
N PHE A 94 -18.74 24.38 -13.11
CA PHE A 94 -18.00 25.12 -12.10
C PHE A 94 -18.19 26.62 -12.35
N ASP A 95 -19.36 27.13 -12.00
CA ASP A 95 -19.57 28.57 -11.91
C ASP A 95 -18.82 29.07 -10.67
N ASP A 96 -17.76 29.82 -10.97
CA ASP A 96 -17.08 30.82 -10.16
C ASP A 96 -16.41 30.40 -8.84
N LEU A 97 -15.20 29.85 -8.97
CA LEU A 97 -14.14 30.13 -7.99
C LEU A 97 -13.41 31.43 -8.34
N LYS A 98 -13.99 32.56 -7.91
CA LYS A 98 -13.21 33.79 -7.70
C LYS A 98 -13.58 34.43 -6.36
N LYS A 99 -12.65 34.26 -5.41
CA LYS A 99 -12.35 35.05 -4.20
C LYS A 99 -13.42 36.05 -3.75
N GLU A 100 -13.96 35.83 -2.55
CA GLU A 100 -14.03 36.88 -1.54
C GLU A 100 -13.91 36.30 -0.13
N LYS A 101 -12.94 36.81 0.62
CA LYS A 101 -12.89 36.64 2.07
C LYS A 101 -13.96 37.53 2.70
N THR A 102 -14.29 37.17 3.95
CA THR A 102 -14.85 37.97 5.05
C THR A 102 -16.36 37.96 5.33
N LYS A 103 -16.67 37.40 6.51
CA LYS A 103 -17.80 37.65 7.44
C LYS A 103 -19.22 37.45 6.91
N GLN A 104 -19.86 36.36 7.33
CA GLN A 104 -21.26 36.34 7.80
C GLN A 104 -21.68 34.96 8.34
N THR A 105 -21.31 34.69 9.59
CA THR A 105 -22.10 33.82 10.47
C THR A 105 -23.30 34.62 10.96
N ALA A 106 -24.49 34.43 10.34
CA ALA A 106 -25.83 34.65 10.91
C ALA A 106 -26.86 34.84 9.78
N LYS A 107 -27.33 33.76 9.13
CA LYS A 107 -28.58 33.79 8.34
C LYS A 107 -29.13 32.42 7.88
N PHE A 108 -28.79 31.32 8.55
CA PHE A 108 -29.37 30.01 8.24
C PHE A 108 -30.30 29.56 9.36
N GLN A 109 -31.43 30.26 9.55
CA GLN A 109 -32.46 29.80 10.50
C GLN A 109 -33.89 30.33 10.27
N LYS A 110 -34.25 30.82 9.07
CA LYS A 110 -35.63 31.31 8.83
C LYS A 110 -36.45 30.64 7.72
N ASP A 111 -35.93 29.64 7.00
CA ASP A 111 -36.67 29.05 5.87
C ASP A 111 -37.25 27.64 6.11
N ILE A 112 -37.32 27.16 7.36
CA ILE A 112 -37.87 25.83 7.67
C ILE A 112 -39.39 25.85 7.94
N LEU A 113 -40.05 27.01 7.96
CA LEU A 113 -41.46 27.10 8.34
C LEU A 113 -42.35 27.77 7.29
N GLN A 114 -42.36 27.28 6.04
CA GLN A 114 -43.42 27.61 5.07
C GLN A 114 -43.39 26.73 3.82
N ASN A 115 -43.61 25.42 3.94
CA ASN A 115 -44.24 24.68 2.85
C ASN A 115 -44.90 23.38 3.33
N LYS A 116 -46.06 23.50 3.98
CA LYS A 116 -47.00 22.39 4.14
C LYS A 116 -48.22 22.70 3.28
N LYS A 117 -48.10 22.47 1.97
CA LYS A 117 -49.25 22.37 1.07
C LYS A 117 -49.48 20.89 0.77
N ILE A 118 -50.51 20.36 1.42
CA ILE A 118 -51.08 19.04 1.19
C ILE A 118 -51.67 19.08 -0.22
N ILE A 119 -51.24 18.17 -1.10
CA ILE A 119 -51.89 17.92 -2.38
C ILE A 119 -52.66 16.61 -2.20
N ASP A 120 -53.98 16.74 -2.26
CA ASP A 120 -54.93 15.63 -2.29
C ASP A 120 -54.72 14.77 -3.53
N ILE A 121 -54.77 13.47 -3.30
CA ILE A 121 -54.48 12.40 -4.23
C ILE A 121 -55.71 12.19 -5.12
N ASN A 122 -55.63 12.57 -6.39
CA ASN A 122 -56.55 12.03 -7.41
C ASN A 122 -55.99 10.71 -7.93
N LYS A 123 -56.85 9.71 -7.82
CA LYS A 123 -56.70 8.29 -8.12
C LYS A 123 -56.67 8.10 -9.62
N ASN A 124 -55.60 7.48 -10.13
CA ASN A 124 -55.45 6.70 -11.37
C ASN A 124 -54.21 7.10 -12.17
N MET A 125 -53.05 6.64 -11.70
CA MET A 125 -51.92 6.37 -12.57
C MET A 125 -51.35 5.02 -12.13
N GLN A 126 -51.60 3.97 -12.92
CA GLN A 126 -50.90 2.70 -12.78
C GLN A 126 -49.43 2.94 -13.11
N ILE A 127 -48.64 3.23 -12.08
CA ILE A 127 -47.18 3.17 -12.17
C ILE A 127 -46.85 1.69 -12.23
N ALA A 128 -46.47 1.21 -13.42
CA ALA A 128 -45.87 -0.10 -13.56
C ALA A 128 -44.71 -0.20 -12.57
N LEU A 129 -44.82 -1.10 -11.62
CA LEU A 129 -43.81 -1.35 -10.60
C LEU A 129 -42.58 -1.93 -11.31
N GLU A 130 -41.70 -1.06 -11.80
CA GLU A 130 -40.40 -1.48 -12.31
C GLU A 130 -39.72 -2.25 -11.19
N LYS A 131 -39.46 -3.54 -11.44
CA LYS A 131 -38.69 -4.40 -10.54
C LYS A 131 -37.38 -3.69 -10.24
N LYS A 132 -37.27 -3.15 -9.03
CA LYS A 132 -36.03 -2.61 -8.47
C LYS A 132 -35.00 -3.73 -8.51
N ASN A 133 -34.16 -3.73 -9.53
CA ASN A 133 -33.05 -4.67 -9.64
C ASN A 133 -32.12 -4.41 -8.46
N GLU A 134 -32.13 -5.32 -7.49
CA GLU A 134 -31.26 -5.25 -6.32
C GLU A 134 -29.83 -5.52 -6.79
N ILE A 135 -29.04 -4.47 -6.97
CA ILE A 135 -27.63 -4.60 -7.32
C ILE A 135 -26.89 -5.18 -6.11
N LYS A 136 -26.53 -6.46 -6.19
CA LYS A 136 -25.70 -7.13 -5.18
C LYS A 136 -24.23 -6.84 -5.46
N ILE A 137 -23.72 -5.75 -4.90
CA ILE A 137 -22.29 -5.42 -4.97
C ILE A 137 -21.54 -6.38 -4.03
N LYS A 138 -20.64 -7.19 -4.60
CA LYS A 138 -19.71 -8.02 -3.81
C LYS A 138 -18.33 -7.40 -3.85
N ARG A 139 -17.77 -7.11 -2.67
CA ARG A 139 -16.37 -6.71 -2.55
C ARG A 139 -15.50 -7.95 -2.65
N GLN A 140 -14.62 -7.97 -3.64
CA GLN A 140 -13.56 -8.97 -3.75
C GLN A 140 -12.23 -8.31 -3.41
N ASN A 141 -11.43 -8.93 -2.54
CA ASN A 141 -10.08 -8.48 -2.24
C ASN A 141 -9.14 -9.29 -3.14
N THR A 142 -8.91 -8.84 -4.38
CA THR A 142 -8.03 -9.56 -5.30
C THR A 142 -6.65 -8.91 -5.37
N ASN A 143 -5.60 -9.72 -5.55
CA ASN A 143 -4.25 -9.20 -5.74
C ASN A 143 -4.14 -8.29 -6.99
N LYS A 144 -4.98 -8.54 -8.00
CA LYS A 144 -5.03 -7.74 -9.24
C LYS A 144 -5.40 -6.27 -8.99
N ASP A 145 -6.17 -5.98 -7.94
CA ASP A 145 -6.59 -4.62 -7.61
C ASP A 145 -5.38 -3.75 -7.18
N ILE A 146 -4.33 -4.37 -6.64
CA ILE A 146 -3.11 -3.66 -6.20
C ILE A 146 -2.23 -3.30 -7.40
N GLU A 147 -2.15 -4.16 -8.43
CA GLU A 147 -1.28 -3.97 -9.60
C GLU A 147 -1.61 -2.67 -10.35
N HIS A 148 -2.89 -2.39 -10.58
CA HIS A 148 -3.31 -1.15 -11.24
C HIS A 148 -3.00 0.11 -10.42
N VAL A 149 -3.04 0.00 -9.09
CA VAL A 149 -2.67 1.11 -8.20
C VAL A 149 -1.16 1.32 -8.21
N LEU A 150 -0.37 0.25 -8.17
CA LEU A 150 1.08 0.30 -8.28
C LEU A 150 1.53 0.98 -9.57
N LYS A 151 0.99 0.59 -10.72
CA LYS A 151 1.32 1.21 -12.00
C LYS A 151 1.05 2.71 -12.01
N ARG A 152 -0.05 3.15 -11.38
CA ARG A 152 -0.35 4.60 -11.27
C ARG A 152 0.59 5.29 -10.30
N PHE A 153 0.92 4.65 -9.19
CA PHE A 153 1.86 5.18 -8.22
C PHE A 153 3.25 5.37 -8.83
N GLU A 154 3.77 4.39 -9.57
CA GLU A 154 5.07 4.49 -10.27
C GLU A 154 5.14 5.66 -11.24
N ASN A 155 4.00 6.08 -11.80
CA ASN A 155 3.94 7.19 -12.75
C ASN A 155 3.83 8.57 -12.09
N ASN A 156 3.21 8.67 -10.92
CA ASN A 156 2.84 9.97 -10.32
C ASN A 156 3.37 10.21 -8.90
N ASN A 157 3.97 9.19 -8.27
CA ASN A 157 4.45 9.18 -6.89
C ASN A 157 3.45 9.77 -5.88
N ASN A 158 2.15 9.58 -6.10
CA ASN A 158 1.12 10.12 -5.23
C ASN A 158 1.13 9.38 -3.87
N PRO A 159 1.33 10.09 -2.73
CA PRO A 159 1.44 9.45 -1.42
C PRO A 159 0.15 8.73 -1.01
N ALA A 160 -1.03 9.18 -1.47
CA ALA A 160 -2.29 8.48 -1.20
C ALA A 160 -2.35 7.11 -1.86
N LEU A 161 -1.78 6.96 -3.07
CA LEU A 161 -1.71 5.67 -3.75
C LEU A 161 -0.72 4.72 -3.05
N SER A 162 0.43 5.24 -2.63
CA SER A 162 1.41 4.46 -1.84
C SER A 162 0.81 4.01 -0.50
N LEU A 163 0.10 4.90 0.21
CA LEU A 163 -0.58 4.56 1.45
C LEU A 163 -1.65 3.48 1.24
N PHE A 164 -2.44 3.59 0.16
CA PHE A 164 -3.42 2.57 -0.19
C PHE A 164 -2.76 1.21 -0.38
N VAL A 165 -1.66 1.16 -1.14
CA VAL A 165 -0.88 -0.07 -1.37
C VAL A 165 -0.35 -0.63 -0.05
N ALA A 166 0.18 0.20 0.83
CA ALA A 166 0.66 -0.23 2.14
C ALA A 166 -0.46 -0.87 2.98
N LYS A 167 -1.61 -0.18 3.11
CA LYS A 167 -2.79 -0.70 3.82
C LYS A 167 -3.26 -2.03 3.23
N LYS A 168 -3.28 -2.15 1.89
CA LYS A 168 -3.65 -3.40 1.22
C LYS A 168 -2.69 -4.54 1.51
N TYR A 169 -1.38 -4.30 1.46
CA TYR A 169 -0.41 -5.31 1.82
C TYR A 169 -0.51 -5.74 3.29
N TYR A 170 -0.81 -4.81 4.20
CA TYR A 170 -1.04 -5.12 5.60
C TYR A 170 -2.26 -6.05 5.79
N GLU A 171 -3.38 -5.73 5.13
CA GLU A 171 -4.60 -6.54 5.15
C GLU A 171 -4.36 -7.97 4.62
N LEU A 172 -3.47 -8.11 3.63
CA LEU A 172 -3.10 -9.41 3.05
C LEU A 172 -2.03 -10.17 3.86
N GLY A 173 -1.50 -9.60 4.94
CA GLY A 173 -0.44 -10.22 5.75
C GLY A 173 0.98 -10.07 5.18
N PHE A 174 1.15 -9.35 4.07
CA PHE A 174 2.46 -9.02 3.51
C PHE A 174 3.08 -7.82 4.23
N TYR A 175 3.43 -8.01 5.51
CA TYR A 175 3.86 -6.94 6.40
C TYR A 175 5.20 -6.29 5.99
N ASP A 176 6.08 -7.05 5.34
CA ASP A 176 7.33 -6.55 4.74
C ASP A 176 7.06 -5.53 3.63
N LYS A 177 6.13 -5.83 2.72
CA LYS A 177 5.72 -4.92 1.65
C LYS A 177 4.97 -3.72 2.22
N SER A 178 4.05 -3.96 3.15
CA SER A 178 3.33 -2.89 3.85
C SER A 178 4.31 -1.90 4.50
N TYR A 179 5.29 -2.42 5.23
CA TYR A 179 6.36 -1.64 5.85
C TYR A 179 7.09 -0.75 4.83
N ASN A 180 7.51 -1.33 3.70
CA ASN A 180 8.25 -0.60 2.66
C ASN A 180 7.41 0.52 2.02
N TYR A 181 6.18 0.23 1.61
CA TYR A 181 5.32 1.24 0.99
C TYR A 181 4.88 2.33 1.97
N ALA A 182 4.69 1.98 3.25
CA ALA A 182 4.42 2.97 4.28
C ALA A 182 5.61 3.92 4.49
N LEU A 183 6.84 3.39 4.48
CA LEU A 183 8.06 4.19 4.54
C LEU A 183 8.22 5.08 3.31
N ILE A 184 7.93 4.56 2.12
CA ILE A 184 7.91 5.36 0.88
C ILE A 184 6.91 6.52 1.02
N THR A 185 5.70 6.26 1.52
CA THR A 185 4.72 7.32 1.77
C THR A 185 5.25 8.37 2.73
N ASN A 186 5.85 7.98 3.86
CA ASN A 186 6.43 8.91 4.84
C ASN A 186 7.54 9.77 4.23
N ASN A 187 8.34 9.21 3.32
CA ASN A 187 9.40 9.93 2.63
C ASN A 187 8.86 10.95 1.61
N ILE A 188 7.68 10.69 1.03
CA ILE A 188 7.01 11.61 0.12
C ILE A 188 6.27 12.70 0.91
N ASN A 189 5.54 12.30 1.95
CA ASN A 189 4.83 13.20 2.85
C ASN A 189 4.82 12.61 4.27
N SER A 190 5.56 13.26 5.17
CA SER A 190 5.71 12.84 6.57
C SER A 190 4.58 13.27 7.49
N GLU A 191 3.62 14.08 7.02
CA GLU A 191 2.51 14.59 7.83
C GLU A 191 1.31 13.63 7.85
N ILE A 192 1.35 12.57 7.06
CA ILE A 192 0.27 11.59 6.97
C ILE A 192 0.38 10.61 8.16
N ASP A 193 -0.43 10.84 9.20
CA ASP A 193 -0.47 9.98 10.39
C ASP A 193 -0.64 8.49 10.04
N ASP A 194 -1.59 8.23 9.14
CA ASP A 194 -1.93 6.89 8.66
C ASP A 194 -0.72 6.09 8.14
N SER A 195 0.25 6.75 7.49
CA SER A 195 1.43 6.07 6.96
C SER A 195 2.43 5.73 8.07
N TRP A 196 2.58 6.56 9.09
CA TRP A 196 3.35 6.21 10.29
C TRP A 196 2.69 5.10 11.10
N ILE A 197 1.37 5.09 11.16
CA ILE A 197 0.59 4.08 11.85
C ILE A 197 0.74 2.73 11.16
N ILE A 198 0.51 2.64 9.84
CA ILE A 198 0.64 1.37 9.14
C ILE A 198 2.10 0.88 9.11
N PHE A 199 3.07 1.79 9.04
CA PHE A 199 4.50 1.49 9.15
C PHE A 199 4.84 0.84 10.50
N THR A 200 4.39 1.43 11.60
CA THR A 200 4.66 0.92 12.96
C THR A 200 3.88 -0.36 13.26
N LYS A 201 2.62 -0.46 12.83
CA LYS A 201 1.84 -1.71 12.90
C LYS A 201 2.56 -2.86 12.18
N SER A 202 3.09 -2.61 10.98
CA SER A 202 3.85 -3.59 10.20
C SER A 202 5.11 -4.04 10.94
N LEU A 203 5.86 -3.11 11.57
CA LEU A 203 7.03 -3.45 12.38
C LEU A 203 6.69 -4.38 13.55
N VAL A 204 5.56 -4.17 14.23
CA VAL A 204 5.14 -5.05 15.34
C VAL A 204 4.82 -6.45 14.82
N LYS A 205 4.08 -6.57 13.71
CA LYS A 205 3.78 -7.88 13.08
C LYS A 205 5.04 -8.59 12.54
N LEU A 206 6.10 -7.84 12.24
CA LEU A 206 7.42 -8.37 11.88
C LEU A 206 8.33 -8.68 13.09
N ASN A 207 7.76 -8.77 14.31
CA ASN A 207 8.47 -9.00 15.57
C ASN A 207 9.53 -7.92 15.93
N GLN A 208 9.46 -6.73 15.32
CA GLN A 208 10.35 -5.60 15.60
C GLN A 208 9.70 -4.59 16.56
N LYS A 209 9.04 -5.08 17.62
CA LYS A 209 8.27 -4.27 18.59
C LYS A 209 9.07 -3.10 19.18
N ASN A 210 10.32 -3.34 19.59
CA ASN A 210 11.16 -2.30 20.19
C ASN A 210 11.44 -1.14 19.22
N LYS A 211 11.67 -1.47 17.94
CA LYS A 211 11.89 -0.47 16.88
C LYS A 211 10.61 0.32 16.61
N ALA A 212 9.46 -0.36 16.57
CA ALA A 212 8.16 0.30 16.42
C ALA A 212 7.91 1.32 17.55
N LEU A 213 8.11 0.91 18.81
CA LEU A 213 7.95 1.78 19.97
C LEU A 213 8.88 3.00 19.93
N LYS A 214 10.14 2.83 19.55
CA LYS A 214 11.10 3.94 19.42
C LYS A 214 10.65 4.96 18.38
N ILE A 215 10.24 4.49 17.20
CA ILE A 215 9.82 5.36 16.09
C ILE A 215 8.51 6.07 16.45
N LEU A 216 7.55 5.35 17.02
CA LEU A 216 6.26 5.92 17.39
C LEU A 216 6.39 7.01 18.45
N LYS A 217 7.24 6.81 19.47
CA LYS A 217 7.56 7.85 20.47
C LYS A 217 8.20 9.08 19.85
N ALA A 218 9.14 8.89 18.92
CA ALA A 218 9.78 10.00 18.20
C ALA A 218 8.76 10.79 17.37
N TYR A 219 7.89 10.07 16.65
CA TYR A 219 6.84 10.67 15.83
C TYR A 219 5.87 11.51 16.67
N ILE A 220 5.33 10.94 17.75
CA ILE A 220 4.38 11.63 18.65
C ILE A 220 4.96 12.93 19.22
N LYS A 221 6.26 12.93 19.53
CA LYS A 221 6.95 14.12 20.04
C LYS A 221 6.89 15.28 19.04
N GLN A 222 6.91 14.99 17.74
CA GLN A 222 6.91 15.99 16.68
C GLN A 222 5.50 16.31 16.16
N SER A 223 4.66 15.31 15.89
CA SER A 223 3.35 15.49 15.24
C SER A 223 2.21 15.73 16.23
N HIS A 224 2.38 15.34 17.49
CA HIS A 224 1.34 15.34 18.53
C HIS A 224 0.10 14.49 18.21
N SER A 225 0.17 13.62 17.20
CA SER A 225 -0.90 12.73 16.76
C SER A 225 -1.53 11.96 17.92
N SER A 226 -2.86 12.07 18.05
CA SER A 226 -3.65 11.32 19.03
C SER A 226 -3.74 9.84 18.68
N GLU A 227 -3.89 9.52 17.39
CA GLU A 227 -3.99 8.15 16.91
C GLU A 227 -2.68 7.37 17.14
N ALA A 228 -1.54 8.01 16.91
CA ALA A 228 -0.23 7.43 17.22
C ALA A 228 -0.07 7.14 18.73
N LYS A 229 -0.59 8.02 19.62
CA LYS A 229 -0.58 7.79 21.08
C LYS A 229 -1.45 6.60 21.47
N ILE A 230 -2.63 6.45 20.87
CA ILE A 230 -3.52 5.30 21.10
C ILE A 230 -2.79 4.02 20.71
N LEU A 231 -2.22 3.97 19.50
CA LEU A 231 -1.46 2.81 19.03
C LEU A 231 -0.28 2.48 19.95
N LEU A 232 0.42 3.48 20.46
CA LEU A 232 1.53 3.28 21.40
C LEU A 232 1.05 2.55 22.66
N ASN A 233 -0.08 2.99 23.22
CA ASN A 233 -0.66 2.40 24.40
C ASN A 233 -1.16 0.97 24.15
N ASP A 234 -1.74 0.70 22.98
CA ASP A 234 -2.20 -0.65 22.60
C ASP A 234 -1.02 -1.63 22.46
N ILE A 235 0.11 -1.18 21.92
CA ILE A 235 1.33 -2.00 21.80
C ILE A 235 1.96 -2.25 23.18
N LEU A 236 1.94 -1.27 24.08
CA LEU A 236 2.47 -1.39 25.44
C LEU A 236 1.62 -2.31 26.32
N SER A 237 0.29 -2.17 26.25
CA SER A 237 -0.67 -2.97 27.01
C SER A 237 -0.86 -4.39 26.48
N GLY A 238 -0.40 -4.68 25.27
CA GLY A 238 -0.52 -6.00 24.64
C GLY A 238 -1.78 -6.19 23.79
N LYS A 239 -2.75 -5.27 23.88
CA LYS A 239 -4.03 -5.28 23.13
C LYS A 239 -3.84 -5.37 21.62
N PHE A 240 -2.74 -4.84 21.09
CA PHE A 240 -2.45 -4.87 19.64
C PHE A 240 -2.40 -6.29 19.05
N ASN A 241 -1.99 -7.29 19.82
CA ASN A 241 -1.86 -8.67 19.32
C ASN A 241 -3.19 -9.45 19.35
N GLU A 242 -4.21 -8.92 20.03
CA GLU A 242 -5.52 -9.55 20.19
C GLU A 242 -6.50 -9.15 19.06
N SER A 243 -6.06 -8.27 18.15
CA SER A 243 -6.81 -7.72 17.00
C SER A 243 -6.25 -8.19 15.65
#